data_AF-A0A7S0SUQ5-F1
#
_entry.id   AF-A0A7S0SUQ5-F1
#
_cell.length_a   1.000
_cell.length_b   1.000
_cell.length_c   1.000
_cell.angle_alpha   90.00
_cell.angle_beta   90.00
_cell.angle_gamma   90.00
#
_symmetry.space_group_name_H-M   'P 1'
#
loop_
_entity.id
_entity.type
_entity.pdbx_description
1 polymer ?
#
loop_
_entity_poly.entity_id
_entity_poly.type
_entity_poly.pdbx_seq_one_letter_code
_entity_poly.pdbx_strand_id
1 'polypeptide(L)'
;MVPPVITHRPRGFHTVKNHPLSGITFPQWARLLLEHGDGIEVHRYWPRLAFLSAMSLFNSAGSLADSLLFGRAIARQELNPEPVFILGHPRTGTTHLFNLMSTDDRFAVATTFAV
;
A
#
# COMPACT_ATOMS: atom_id res chain seq x y z
N MET A 1 19.53 28.28 -29.39
CA MET A 1 19.76 27.04 -28.62
C MET A 1 18.60 26.11 -28.92
N VAL A 2 18.82 24.99 -29.62
CA VAL A 2 17.76 24.04 -29.98
C VAL A 2 17.47 23.17 -28.75
N PRO A 3 16.21 23.03 -28.29
CA PRO A 3 15.91 22.18 -27.15
C PRO A 3 16.24 20.71 -27.45
N PRO A 4 16.76 19.95 -26.49
CA PRO A 4 17.06 18.54 -26.69
C PRO A 4 15.77 17.76 -26.96
N VAL A 5 15.72 17.04 -28.09
CA VAL A 5 14.64 16.10 -28.39
C VAL A 5 14.85 14.85 -27.53
N ILE A 6 14.14 14.75 -26.41
CA ILE A 6 14.13 13.55 -25.59
C ILE A 6 13.35 12.47 -26.34
N THR A 7 14.05 11.53 -26.96
CA THR A 7 13.42 10.39 -27.63
C THR A 7 12.98 9.38 -26.57
N HIS A 8 11.71 9.44 -26.13
CA HIS A 8 11.16 8.46 -25.20
C HIS A 8 10.96 7.12 -25.93
N ARG A 9 11.83 6.15 -25.65
CA ARG A 9 11.61 4.74 -26.05
C ARG A 9 11.03 4.00 -24.85
N PRO A 10 9.71 3.75 -24.81
CA PRO A 10 9.13 3.02 -23.70
C PRO A 10 9.74 1.60 -23.64
N ARG A 11 10.29 1.24 -22.49
CA ARG A 11 10.92 -0.06 -22.18
C ARG A 11 10.28 -0.61 -20.91
N GLY A 12 10.42 -1.92 -20.68
CA GLY A 12 9.96 -2.54 -19.44
C GLY A 12 8.47 -2.94 -19.42
N PHE A 13 7.85 -3.17 -20.57
CA PHE A 13 6.46 -3.65 -20.64
C PHE A 13 6.24 -4.99 -19.89
N HIS A 14 7.27 -5.83 -19.86
CA HIS A 14 7.27 -7.11 -19.13
C HIS A 14 7.76 -7.00 -17.68
N THR A 15 8.08 -5.79 -17.18
CA THR A 15 8.53 -5.64 -15.79
C THR A 15 7.36 -5.75 -14.82
N VAL A 16 7.59 -6.54 -13.77
CA VAL A 16 6.68 -6.75 -12.63
C VAL A 16 7.24 -6.12 -11.34
N LYS A 17 8.47 -5.60 -11.36
CA LYS A 17 9.14 -5.06 -10.18
C LYS A 17 8.45 -3.79 -9.68
N ASN A 18 8.32 -3.67 -8.35
CA ASN A 18 7.84 -2.49 -7.64
C ASN A 18 6.49 -1.97 -8.14
N HIS A 19 5.59 -2.88 -8.55
CA HIS A 19 4.26 -2.47 -8.97
C HIS A 19 3.44 -2.03 -7.74
N PRO A 20 2.89 -0.80 -7.70
CA PRO A 20 2.20 -0.29 -6.51
C PRO A 20 0.97 -1.12 -6.12
N LEU A 21 0.34 -1.79 -7.10
CA LEU A 21 -0.79 -2.69 -6.86
C LEU A 21 -0.40 -4.12 -6.44
N SER A 22 0.88 -4.42 -6.15
CA SER A 22 1.26 -5.77 -5.73
C SER A 22 0.60 -6.22 -4.41
N GLY A 23 0.14 -5.28 -3.58
CA GLY A 23 -0.57 -5.54 -2.32
C GLY A 23 -2.11 -5.55 -2.43
N ILE A 24 -2.69 -5.42 -3.64
CA ILE A 24 -4.15 -5.36 -3.81
C ILE A 24 -4.81 -6.71 -3.48
N THR A 25 -6.05 -6.72 -2.97
CA THR A 25 -6.84 -7.95 -2.83
C THR A 25 -7.65 -8.25 -4.11
N PHE A 26 -7.99 -9.51 -4.33
CA PHE A 26 -8.73 -9.97 -5.52
C PHE A 26 -10.05 -9.20 -5.77
N PRO A 27 -10.93 -8.96 -4.78
CA PRO A 27 -12.17 -8.21 -5.03
C PRO A 27 -11.92 -6.79 -5.55
N GLN A 28 -10.92 -6.11 -4.99
CA GLN A 28 -10.51 -4.77 -5.41
C GLN A 28 -9.88 -4.80 -6.81
N TRP A 29 -9.07 -5.82 -7.10
CA TRP A 29 -8.46 -6.01 -8.42
C TRP A 29 -9.52 -6.28 -9.49
N ALA A 30 -10.48 -7.16 -9.24
CA ALA A 30 -11.58 -7.44 -10.16
C ALA A 30 -12.41 -6.17 -10.41
N ARG A 31 -12.73 -5.42 -9.35
CA ARG A 31 -13.43 -4.14 -9.49
C ARG A 31 -12.66 -3.14 -10.36
N LEU A 32 -11.35 -3.01 -10.14
CA LEU A 32 -10.50 -2.13 -10.94
C LEU A 32 -10.47 -2.53 -12.42
N LEU A 33 -10.39 -3.82 -12.72
CA LEU A 33 -10.44 -4.33 -14.09
C LEU A 33 -11.82 -4.10 -14.74
N LEU A 34 -12.91 -4.20 -13.98
CA LEU A 34 -14.26 -3.92 -14.48
C LEU A 34 -14.48 -2.42 -14.73
N GLU A 35 -13.97 -1.54 -13.88
CA GLU A 35 -14.16 -0.09 -13.99
C GLU A 35 -13.21 0.56 -15.02
N HIS A 36 -12.00 0.01 -15.20
CA HIS A 36 -10.93 0.66 -15.98
C HIS A 36 -10.17 -0.27 -16.93
N GLY A 37 -10.63 -1.51 -17.12
CA GLY A 37 -9.94 -2.50 -17.96
C GLY A 37 -9.82 -2.11 -19.44
N ASP A 38 -10.77 -1.32 -19.96
CA ASP A 38 -10.81 -0.88 -21.37
C ASP A 38 -9.59 -0.02 -21.75
N GLY A 39 -8.94 0.62 -20.78
CA GLY A 39 -7.74 1.44 -21.00
C GLY A 39 -6.43 0.64 -21.03
N ILE A 40 -6.48 -0.68 -20.84
CA ILE A 40 -5.29 -1.52 -20.68
C ILE A 40 -4.92 -2.20 -22.00
N GLU A 41 -3.70 -1.94 -22.49
CA GLU A 41 -3.14 -2.69 -23.63
C GLU A 41 -2.74 -4.12 -23.20
N VAL A 42 -3.72 -5.03 -23.13
CA VAL A 42 -3.57 -6.39 -22.59
C VAL A 42 -2.41 -7.15 -23.26
N HIS A 43 -2.31 -7.12 -24.59
CA HIS A 43 -1.25 -7.83 -25.32
C HIS A 43 0.16 -7.36 -24.94
N ARG A 44 0.32 -6.08 -24.61
CA ARG A 44 1.62 -5.49 -24.26
C ARG A 44 1.97 -5.71 -22.78
N TYR A 45 0.98 -5.68 -21.89
CA TYR A 45 1.17 -5.76 -20.44
C TYR A 45 0.74 -7.08 -19.80
N TRP A 46 0.48 -8.13 -20.60
CA TRP A 46 -0.02 -9.41 -20.09
C TRP A 46 0.78 -10.01 -18.93
N PRO A 47 2.13 -9.97 -18.86
CA PRO A 47 2.85 -10.60 -17.74
C PRO A 47 2.58 -9.87 -16.43
N ARG A 48 2.38 -8.55 -16.48
CA ARG A 48 2.04 -7.72 -15.33
C ARG A 48 0.63 -8.00 -14.86
N LEU A 49 -0.33 -8.13 -15.78
CA LEU A 49 -1.70 -8.51 -15.44
C LEU A 49 -1.77 -9.89 -14.80
N ALA A 50 -1.05 -10.87 -15.36
CA ALA A 50 -0.97 -12.21 -14.80
C ALA A 50 -0.35 -12.20 -13.40
N PHE A 51 0.75 -11.47 -13.21
CA PHE A 51 1.41 -11.31 -11.92
C PHE A 51 0.48 -10.65 -10.88
N LEU A 52 -0.19 -9.56 -11.22
CA LEU A 52 -1.11 -8.87 -10.32
C LEU A 52 -2.32 -9.72 -9.96
N SER A 53 -2.89 -10.45 -10.94
CA SER A 53 -3.97 -11.40 -10.67
C SER A 53 -3.53 -12.47 -9.67
N ALA A 54 -2.36 -13.08 -9.86
CA ALA A 54 -1.81 -14.08 -8.93
C ALA A 54 -1.55 -13.51 -7.53
N MET A 55 -0.92 -12.34 -7.43
CA MET A 55 -0.69 -11.66 -6.16
C MET A 55 -2.00 -11.29 -5.46
N SER A 56 -3.01 -10.83 -6.20
CA SER A 56 -4.30 -10.44 -5.62
C SER A 56 -5.04 -11.60 -4.98
N LEU A 57 -4.96 -12.81 -5.57
CA LEU A 57 -5.51 -14.03 -5.00
C LEU A 57 -4.76 -14.43 -3.73
N PHE A 58 -3.42 -14.38 -3.76
CA PHE A 58 -2.58 -14.67 -2.61
C PHE A 58 -2.86 -13.70 -1.44
N ASN A 59 -2.92 -12.40 -1.72
CA ASN A 59 -3.24 -11.36 -0.74
C ASN A 59 -4.65 -11.55 -0.16
N SER A 60 -5.64 -11.94 -0.98
CA SER A 60 -6.99 -12.23 -0.47
C SER A 60 -7.01 -13.42 0.48
N ALA A 61 -6.23 -14.47 0.20
CA ALA A 61 -6.13 -15.60 1.12
C ALA A 61 -5.51 -15.18 2.46
N GLY A 62 -4.45 -14.36 2.42
CA GLY A 62 -3.85 -13.76 3.62
C GLY A 62 -4.82 -12.85 4.38
N SER A 63 -5.54 -11.98 3.67
CA SER A 63 -6.54 -11.08 4.25
C SER A 63 -7.70 -11.84 4.89
N LEU A 64 -8.15 -12.94 4.29
CA LEU A 64 -9.17 -13.80 4.87
C LEU A 64 -8.66 -14.49 6.14
N ALA A 65 -7.45 -15.04 6.10
CA ALA A 65 -6.84 -15.67 7.27
C ALA A 65 -6.69 -14.66 8.43
N ASP A 66 -6.18 -13.46 8.14
CA ASP A 66 -6.04 -12.36 9.10
C ASP A 66 -7.40 -11.96 9.71
N SER A 67 -8.42 -11.79 8.86
CA SER A 67 -9.78 -11.46 9.29
C SER A 67 -10.41 -12.54 10.18
N LEU A 68 -10.15 -13.82 9.89
CA LEU A 68 -10.65 -14.94 10.68
C LEU A 68 -9.94 -15.07 12.03
N LEU A 69 -8.62 -14.86 12.05
CA LEU A 69 -7.80 -15.00 13.26
C LEU A 69 -7.96 -13.80 14.20
N PHE A 70 -7.88 -12.58 13.66
CA PHE A 70 -7.77 -11.36 14.45
C PHE A 70 -8.98 -10.42 14.34
N GLY A 71 -9.86 -10.62 13.36
CA GLY A 71 -10.97 -9.69 13.10
C GLY A 71 -11.89 -9.46 14.30
N ARG A 72 -12.14 -10.50 15.12
CA ARG A 72 -12.92 -10.36 16.37
C ARG A 72 -12.18 -9.56 17.44
N ALA A 73 -10.87 -9.74 17.57
CA ALA A 73 -10.06 -8.99 18.52
C ALA A 73 -9.97 -7.51 18.12
N ILE A 74 -9.72 -7.25 16.84
CA ILE A 74 -9.68 -5.90 16.25
C ILE A 74 -11.02 -5.20 16.45
N ALA A 75 -12.15 -5.85 16.15
CA ALA A 75 -13.48 -5.24 16.29
C ALA A 75 -13.87 -4.95 17.76
N ARG A 76 -13.24 -5.61 18.73
CA ARG A 76 -13.46 -5.39 20.17
C ARG A 76 -12.48 -4.40 20.79
N GLN A 77 -11.43 -4.03 20.07
CA GLN A 77 -10.42 -3.11 20.59
C GLN A 77 -11.05 -1.73 20.78
N GLU A 78 -11.17 -1.31 22.04
CA GLU A 78 -11.62 0.04 22.36
C GLU A 78 -10.53 1.04 21.97
N LEU A 79 -10.89 1.98 21.10
CA LEU A 79 -10.00 3.08 20.71
C LEU A 79 -10.11 4.19 21.76
N ASN A 80 -8.96 4.69 22.22
CA ASN A 80 -8.95 5.86 23.09
C ASN A 80 -9.58 7.05 22.32
N PRO A 81 -10.60 7.73 22.87
CA PRO A 81 -11.28 8.84 22.19
C PRO A 81 -10.38 10.06 21.98
N GLU A 82 -9.22 10.13 22.63
CA GLU A 82 -8.29 11.27 22.59
C GLU A 82 -6.93 10.91 21.95
N PRO A 83 -6.87 10.60 20.64
CA PRO A 83 -5.61 10.32 19.95
C PRO A 83 -4.76 11.60 19.80
N VAL A 84 -3.45 11.46 19.92
CA VAL A 84 -2.50 12.57 19.68
C VAL A 84 -1.92 12.47 18.28
N PHE A 85 -2.14 13.50 17.47
CA PHE A 85 -1.55 13.64 16.14
C PHE A 85 -0.45 14.71 16.16
N ILE A 86 0.77 14.32 15.81
CA ILE A 86 1.88 15.25 15.64
C ILE A 86 1.93 15.70 14.17
N LEU A 87 1.65 16.99 13.94
CA LEU A 87 1.67 17.60 12.61
C LEU A 87 2.74 18.67 12.54
N GLY A 88 3.32 18.88 11.36
CA GLY A 88 4.31 19.93 11.12
C GLY A 88 5.06 19.76 9.81
N HIS A 89 5.83 20.78 9.44
CA HIS A 89 6.67 20.71 8.25
C HIS A 89 7.82 19.71 8.46
N PRO A 90 8.31 19.07 7.38
CA PRO A 90 9.54 18.29 7.46
C PRO A 90 10.67 19.12 8.09
N ARG A 91 11.47 18.48 8.96
CA ARG A 91 12.64 19.09 9.64
C ARG A 91 12.34 20.11 10.75
N THR A 92 11.10 20.21 11.25
CA THR A 92 10.78 21.05 12.43
C THR A 92 10.85 20.30 13.77
N GLY A 93 11.44 19.11 13.80
CA GLY A 93 11.57 18.31 15.03
C GLY A 93 10.38 17.43 15.37
N THR A 94 9.37 17.32 14.51
CA THR A 94 8.20 16.44 14.72
C THR A 94 8.59 14.97 14.99
N THR A 95 9.60 14.45 14.28
CA THR A 95 10.14 13.11 14.55
C THR A 95 10.77 12.98 15.95
N HIS A 96 11.49 14.01 16.40
CA HIS A 96 12.12 13.97 17.72
C HIS A 96 11.06 14.01 18.83
N LEU A 97 10.04 14.86 18.67
CA LEU A 97 8.89 14.90 19.57
C LEU A 97 8.15 13.56 19.61
N PHE A 98 7.87 12.95 18.45
CA PHE A 98 7.25 11.62 18.38
C PHE A 98 8.07 10.58 19.15
N ASN A 99 9.39 10.54 18.95
CA ASN A 99 10.27 9.61 19.66
C ASN A 99 10.24 9.83 21.18
N LEU A 100 10.21 11.08 21.66
CA LEU A 100 10.10 11.38 23.09
C LEU A 100 8.76 10.93 23.68
N MET A 101 7.64 11.14 22.97
CA MET A 101 6.34 10.66 23.46
C MET A 101 6.26 9.13 23.41
N SER A 102 6.94 8.48 22.47
CA SER A 102 6.90 7.03 22.30
C SER A 102 7.52 6.23 23.45
N THR A 103 8.27 6.89 24.34
CA THR A 103 8.84 6.23 25.54
C THR A 103 7.85 6.14 26.70
N ASP A 104 6.69 6.76 26.59
CA ASP A 104 5.66 6.75 27.63
C ASP A 104 4.67 5.60 27.38
N ASP A 105 4.63 4.64 28.31
CA ASP A 105 3.83 3.41 28.23
C ASP A 105 2.31 3.66 28.15
N ARG A 106 1.85 4.90 28.40
CA ARG A 106 0.44 5.27 28.22
C ARG A 106 0.02 5.34 26.75
N PHE A 107 0.98 5.42 25.81
CA PHE A 107 0.70 5.51 24.38
C PHE A 107 0.97 4.20 23.65
N ALA A 108 0.03 3.79 22.81
CA ALA A 108 0.31 2.87 21.72
C ALA A 108 0.85 3.69 20.53
N VAL A 109 2.01 3.30 19.99
CA VAL A 109 2.67 4.00 18.89
C VAL A 109 2.93 3.07 17.71
N ALA A 110 2.85 3.60 16.49
CA ALA A 110 3.25 2.87 15.30
C ALA A 110 4.79 2.84 15.23
N THR A 111 5.39 1.65 15.33
CA THR A 111 6.83 1.47 15.12
C THR A 111 7.08 0.75 13.80
N THR A 112 8.25 0.96 13.19
CA THR A 112 8.61 0.37 11.90
C THR A 112 8.61 -1.17 11.91
N PHE A 113 8.80 -1.78 13.09
CA PHE A 113 8.89 -3.25 13.25
C PHE A 113 7.76 -3.83 14.10
N ALA A 114 6.72 -3.06 14.40
CA ALA A 114 5.53 -3.61 15.02
C ALA A 114 4.84 -4.55 14.00
N VAL A 115 5.15 -5.84 14.11
CA VAL A 115 4.49 -6.97 13.46
C VAL A 115 3.93 -7.86 14.55
#